data_AF-A8WXL2-F1
#
_entry.id   AF-A8WXL2-F1
#
_cell.length_a   1.000
_cell.length_b   1.000
_cell.length_c   1.000
_cell.angle_alpha   90.00
_cell.angle_beta   90.00
_cell.angle_gamma   90.00
#
_symmetry.space_group_name_H-M   'P 1'
#
loop_
_entity.id
_entity.type
_entity.pdbx_description
1 polymer ?
#
loop_
_entity_poly.entity_id
_entity_poly.type
_entity_poly.pdbx_seq_one_letter_code
_entity_poly.pdbx_strand_id
1 'polypeptide(L)'
;MAGAMNGDEIFSAGYKPVAYISHDCTSDRKRVDLVLTLTRLCEIGHTCHYRIITDITNKWGREDLAPTDFHHDNMDQFPDFP
;
A
#
# COMPACT_ATOMS: atom_id res chain seq x y z
N MET A 1 -7.89 13.80 -12.21
CA MET A 1 -7.01 13.29 -13.28
C MET A 1 -7.25 11.79 -13.36
N ALA A 2 -7.92 11.31 -14.40
CA ALA A 2 -8.10 9.88 -14.63
C ALA A 2 -6.80 9.34 -15.23
N GLY A 3 -5.89 8.89 -14.37
CA GLY A 3 -4.71 8.16 -14.79
C GLY A 3 -5.13 6.74 -15.11
N ALA A 4 -4.91 6.30 -16.35
CA ALA A 4 -4.93 4.87 -16.67
C ALA A 4 -3.93 4.18 -15.74
N MET A 5 -4.45 3.43 -14.77
CA MET A 5 -3.63 2.67 -13.84
C MET A 5 -3.08 1.48 -14.62
N ASN A 6 -1.77 1.47 -14.86
CA ASN A 6 -1.07 0.35 -15.50
C ASN A 6 -1.44 -0.96 -14.79
N GLY A 7 -2.20 -1.81 -15.48
CA GLY A 7 -2.76 -3.07 -14.99
C GLY A 7 -4.14 -3.39 -15.57
N ASP A 8 -4.74 -2.48 -16.36
CA ASP A 8 -5.87 -2.76 -17.27
C ASP A 8 -5.42 -3.50 -18.55
N GLU A 9 -4.54 -4.49 -18.40
CA GLU A 9 -4.05 -5.33 -19.48
C GLU A 9 -4.64 -6.73 -19.32
N ILE A 10 -5.12 -7.32 -20.42
CA ILE A 10 -5.84 -8.62 -20.50
C ILE A 10 -5.07 -9.80 -19.85
N PHE A 11 -3.76 -9.64 -19.57
CA PHE A 11 -2.90 -10.64 -18.93
C PHE A 11 -2.38 -10.23 -17.56
N SER A 12 -2.85 -9.11 -17.00
CA SER A 12 -2.40 -8.66 -15.69
C SER A 12 -3.03 -9.53 -14.59
N ALA A 13 -2.19 -10.06 -13.68
CA ALA A 13 -2.65 -10.86 -12.56
C ALA A 13 -3.28 -10.02 -11.43
N GLY A 14 -3.38 -8.70 -11.62
CA GLY A 14 -3.88 -7.75 -10.62
C GLY A 14 -2.99 -6.52 -10.45
N TYR A 15 -3.37 -5.68 -9.50
CA TYR A 15 -2.68 -4.43 -9.18
C TYR A 15 -1.96 -4.54 -7.83
N LYS A 16 -0.73 -4.01 -7.74
CA LYS A 16 -0.04 -3.83 -6.45
C LYS A 16 -0.18 -2.38 -6.00
N PRO A 17 -0.83 -2.09 -4.87
CA PRO A 17 -0.86 -0.73 -4.36
C PRO A 17 0.53 -0.32 -3.87
N VAL A 18 0.89 0.92 -4.19
CA VAL A 18 2.17 1.54 -3.82
C VAL A 18 1.87 2.86 -3.12
N ALA A 19 2.44 3.06 -1.93
CA ALA A 19 2.37 4.32 -1.19
C ALA A 19 3.73 5.02 -1.20
N TYR A 20 3.70 6.31 -1.54
CA TYR A 20 4.87 7.19 -1.52
C TYR A 20 4.76 8.12 -0.32
N ILE A 21 5.72 8.06 0.58
CA ILE A 21 5.70 8.78 1.86
C ILE A 21 7.01 9.56 1.99
N SER A 22 6.92 10.88 2.15
CA SER A 22 8.06 11.67 2.67
C SER A 22 7.85 11.90 4.16
N HIS A 23 8.86 11.60 4.98
CA HIS A 23 8.80 11.86 6.43
C HIS A 23 10.16 12.28 6.99
N ASP A 24 10.17 12.87 8.17
CA ASP A 24 11.35 13.29 8.92
C ASP A 24 11.49 12.54 10.26
N CYS A 25 10.76 11.43 10.42
CA CYS A 25 10.86 10.50 11.54
C CYS A 25 12.18 9.70 11.54
N THR A 26 13.31 10.38 11.46
CA THR A 26 14.65 9.81 11.57
C THR A 26 15.36 10.35 12.82
N SER A 27 16.36 9.63 13.32
CA SER A 27 17.16 10.06 14.47
C SER A 27 17.85 11.40 14.26
N ASP A 28 18.19 11.74 13.02
CA ASP A 28 18.79 13.01 12.60
C ASP A 28 17.78 14.04 12.05
N ARG A 29 16.47 13.75 12.11
CA ARG A 29 15.36 14.58 11.61
C ARG A 29 15.48 15.02 10.15
N LYS A 30 16.24 14.27 9.35
CA LYS A 30 16.31 14.54 7.91
C LYS A 30 15.08 14.00 7.23
N ARG A 31 14.56 14.81 6.30
CA ARG A 31 13.51 14.37 5.41
C ARG A 31 14.05 13.25 4.52
N VAL A 32 13.37 12.13 4.54
CA VAL A 32 13.63 10.95 3.71
C VAL A 32 12.37 10.56 2.95
N ASP A 33 12.57 9.84 1.86
CA ASP A 33 11.49 9.28 1.07
C ASP A 33 11.44 7.76 1.28
N LEU A 34 10.22 7.25 1.42
CA LEU A 34 9.88 5.86 1.65
C LEU A 34 8.81 5.44 0.63
N VAL A 35 9.09 4.37 -0.10
CA VAL A 35 8.19 3.74 -1.05
C VAL A 35 7.76 2.40 -0.49
N LEU A 36 6.50 2.28 -0.13
CA LEU A 36 5.89 1.07 0.41
C LEU A 36 5.13 0.36 -0.71
N THR A 37 5.53 -0.85 -1.05
CA THR A 37 4.82 -1.69 -2.04
C THR A 37 4.13 -2.83 -1.32
N LEU A 38 2.82 -2.99 -1.51
CA LEU A 38 2.14 -4.17 -0.97
C LEU A 38 2.45 -5.41 -1.82
N THR A 39 2.82 -6.49 -1.13
CA THR A 39 3.09 -7.78 -1.77
C THR A 39 1.83 -8.48 -2.22
N ARG A 40 0.71 -8.26 -1.52
CA ARG A 40 -0.61 -8.83 -1.86
C ARG A 40 -1.19 -8.11 -3.07
N LEU A 41 -1.41 -8.86 -4.14
CA LEU A 41 -2.06 -8.39 -5.35
C LEU A 41 -3.56 -8.17 -5.10
N CYS A 42 -4.10 -7.12 -5.73
CA CYS A 42 -5.52 -6.95 -5.92
C CYS A 42 -5.92 -7.60 -7.23
N GLU A 43 -6.68 -8.69 -7.16
CA GLU A 43 -7.10 -9.43 -8.36
C GLU A 43 -8.06 -8.59 -9.21
N ILE A 44 -7.97 -8.75 -10.54
CA ILE A 44 -8.83 -8.03 -11.47
C ILE A 44 -10.28 -8.50 -11.31
N GLY A 45 -11.22 -7.55 -11.32
CA GLY A 45 -12.65 -7.84 -11.20
C GLY A 45 -13.17 -7.81 -9.77
N HIS A 46 -12.29 -7.58 -8.80
CA HIS A 46 -12.65 -7.51 -7.40
C HIS A 46 -12.30 -6.16 -6.77
N THR A 47 -13.02 -5.82 -5.71
CA THR A 47 -12.68 -4.67 -4.86
C THR A 47 -11.76 -5.13 -3.74
N CYS A 48 -10.68 -4.39 -3.51
CA CYS A 48 -9.66 -4.74 -2.54
C CYS A 48 -9.54 -3.69 -1.46
N HIS A 49 -9.77 -4.09 -0.21
CA HIS A 49 -9.66 -3.21 0.95
C HIS A 49 -8.47 -3.67 1.80
N TYR A 50 -7.44 -2.82 1.89
CA TYR A 50 -6.20 -3.13 2.59
C TYR A 50 -6.04 -2.30 3.85
N ARG A 51 -5.60 -2.93 4.94
CA ARG A 51 -5.06 -2.24 6.11
C ARG A 51 -3.55 -2.40 6.17
N ILE A 52 -2.86 -1.30 6.45
CA ILE A 52 -1.42 -1.26 6.60
C ILE A 52 -1.10 -0.58 7.92
N ILE A 53 -0.48 -1.30 8.84
CA ILE A 53 0.06 -0.75 10.10
C ILE A 53 1.57 -1.00 10.08
N THR A 54 2.35 0.09 9.97
CA THR A 54 3.82 0.01 9.91
C THR A 54 4.44 1.20 10.63
N ASP A 55 5.47 0.93 11.42
CA ASP A 55 6.33 1.98 11.98
C ASP A 55 7.34 2.41 10.91
N ILE A 56 7.38 3.71 10.62
CA ILE A 56 8.26 4.33 9.63
C ILE A 56 9.52 4.96 10.25
N THR A 57 9.70 4.85 11.56
CA THR A 57 10.84 5.42 12.29
C THR A 57 12.14 4.85 11.75
N ASN A 58 13.04 5.72 11.29
CA ASN A 58 14.31 5.35 10.65
C ASN A 58 14.15 4.41 9.43
N LYS A 59 13.04 4.47 8.70
CA LYS A 59 12.87 3.78 7.42
C LYS A 59 13.03 4.75 6.26
N TRP A 60 13.60 4.29 5.16
CA TRP A 60 13.75 5.04 3.91
C TRP A 60 14.00 4.09 2.74
N GLY A 61 13.86 4.61 1.52
CA GLY A 61 14.09 3.83 0.30
C GLY A 61 12.83 3.06 -0.09
N ARG A 62 12.96 1.75 -0.33
CA ARG A 62 11.87 0.91 -0.80
C ARG A 62 11.67 -0.29 0.11
N GLU A 63 10.44 -0.49 0.57
CA GLU A 63 10.05 -1.65 1.35
C GLU A 63 8.87 -2.37 0.70
N ASP A 64 8.95 -3.70 0.69
CA ASP A 64 7.84 -4.57 0.36
C ASP A 64 7.21 -5.05 1.67
N LEU A 65 5.89 -4.92 1.79
CA LEU A 65 5.17 -5.35 3.00
C LEU A 65 3.88 -6.08 2.68
N ALA A 66 3.52 -7.01 3.56
CA ALA A 66 2.20 -7.63 3.55
C ALA A 66 1.20 -6.73 4.27
N PRO A 67 -0.05 -6.61 3.79
CA PRO A 67 -1.08 -5.90 4.53
C PRO A 67 -1.34 -6.59 5.86
N THR A 68 -1.62 -5.81 6.90
CA THR A 68 -2.01 -6.32 8.21
C THR A 68 -3.36 -7.03 8.14
N ASP A 69 -4.25 -6.51 7.30
CA ASP A 69 -5.54 -7.11 7.00
C ASP A 69 -5.94 -6.83 5.54
N PHE A 70 -6.68 -7.76 4.94
CA PHE A 70 -7.09 -7.71 3.55
C PHE A 70 -8.49 -8.30 3.39
N HIS A 71 -9.42 -7.47 2.91
CA HIS A 71 -10.76 -7.91 2.57
C HIS A 71 -10.95 -7.89 1.05
N HIS A 72 -11.62 -8.93 0.55
CA HIS A 72 -11.99 -9.08 -0.85
C HIS A 72 -13.49 -8.82 -1.00
N ASP A 73 -13.85 -7.91 -1.92
CA ASP A 73 -15.22 -7.45 -2.18
C ASP A 73 -15.99 -6.94 -0.95
N ASN A 74 -15.26 -6.60 0.11
CA ASN A 74 -15.81 -6.09 1.35
C ASN A 74 -15.06 -4.79 1.73
N MET A 75 -15.83 -3.70 1.83
CA MET A 75 -15.36 -2.36 2.18
C MET A 75 -15.80 -1.95 3.60
N ASP A 76 -16.30 -2.89 4.39
CA ASP A 76 -16.60 -2.67 5.80
C ASP A 76 -15.34 -2.20 6.53
N GLN A 77 -15.54 -1.37 7.55
CA GLN A 77 -14.45 -0.89 8.39
C GLN A 77 -13.74 -2.05 9.08
N PHE A 78 -12.43 -1.89 9.26
CA PHE A 78 -11.65 -2.86 10.01
C PHE A 78 -12.06 -2.83 11.50
N PRO A 79 -12.39 -3.98 12.12
CA PRO A 79 -13.03 -4.03 13.43
C PRO A 79 -12.15 -3.51 14.58
N ASP A 80 -10.84 -3.46 14.38
CA ASP A 80 -9.84 -2.95 15.33
C ASP A 80 -9.45 -1.49 15.08
N PHE A 81 -10.12 -0.80 14.14
CA PHE A 81 -9.90 0.62 13.84
C PHE A 81 -11.24 1.39 13.95
N PRO A 82 -11.45 2.20 15.01
CA PRO A 82 -12.69 2.95 15.22
C PRO A 82 -12.89 4.10 14.22
#